data_AF-A0A7L6WS58-F1
#
_entry.id   AF-A0A7L6WS58-F1
#
_cell.length_a   1.000
_cell.length_b   1.000
_cell.length_c   1.000
_cell.angle_alpha   90.00
_cell.angle_beta   90.00
_cell.angle_gamma   90.00
#
_symmetry.space_group_name_H-M   'P 1'
#
loop_
_entity.id
_entity.type
_entity.pdbx_description
1 polymer ?
#
loop_
_entity_poly.entity_id
_entity_poly.type
_entity_poly.pdbx_seq_one_letter_code
_entity_poly.pdbx_strand_id
1 'polypeptide(L)' 'MDLFEKYYDENNLEETSEFSQCNRKQLVIEADYMHDALKKILSYLDEDGSDLNVIRSMVMDGLYESRI' A
#
# COMPACT_ATOMS: atom_id res chain seq x y z
N MET A 1 -1.37 -19.75 1.40
CA MET A 1 -2.59 -19.20 2.02
C MET A 1 -2.33 -18.98 3.49
N ASP A 2 -1.82 -20.00 4.17
CA ASP A 2 -1.51 -20.01 5.60
C ASP A 2 -0.66 -18.86 6.11
N LEU A 3 0.34 -18.37 5.35
CA LEU A 3 1.18 -17.24 5.80
C LEU A 3 0.37 -15.93 5.92
N PHE A 4 -0.51 -15.67 4.95
CA PHE A 4 -1.31 -14.44 4.92
C PHE A 4 -2.46 -14.51 5.93
N GLU A 5 -3.09 -15.67 6.06
CA GLU A 5 -4.13 -15.89 7.07
C GLU A 5 -3.54 -15.81 8.48
N LYS A 6 -2.39 -16.45 8.72
CA LYS A 6 -1.66 -16.35 9.99
C LYS A 6 -1.27 -14.89 10.30
N TYR A 7 -0.76 -14.15 9.32
CA TYR A 7 -0.44 -12.74 9.51
C TYR A 7 -1.69 -11.91 9.85
N TYR A 8 -2.80 -12.17 9.16
CA TYR A 8 -4.08 -11.50 9.40
C TYR A 8 -4.57 -11.73 10.83
N ASP A 9 -4.54 -12.98 11.30
CA ASP A 9 -4.98 -13.36 12.64
C ASP A 9 -4.02 -12.86 13.74
N GLU A 10 -2.70 -13.07 13.58
CA GLU A 10 -1.70 -12.69 14.60
C GLU A 10 -1.60 -11.18 14.82
N ASN A 11 -1.90 -10.38 13.80
CA ASN A 11 -1.90 -8.92 13.90
C ASN A 11 -3.29 -8.34 14.13
N ASN A 12 -4.31 -9.20 14.26
CA ASN A 12 -5.71 -8.82 14.46
C ASN A 12 -6.16 -7.73 13.47
N LEU A 13 -5.88 -7.95 12.18
CA LEU A 13 -6.03 -6.90 11.16
C LEU A 13 -7.48 -6.43 11.01
N GLU A 14 -8.46 -7.23 11.41
CA GLU A 14 -9.86 -6.82 11.45
C GLU A 14 -10.10 -5.63 12.39
N GLU A 15 -9.36 -5.54 13.50
CA GLU A 15 -9.51 -4.43 14.45
C GLU A 15 -8.42 -3.36 14.29
N THR A 16 -7.24 -3.74 13.81
CA THR A 16 -6.06 -2.85 13.80
C THR A 16 -5.78 -2.20 12.44
N SER A 17 -6.27 -2.78 11.34
CA SER A 17 -6.03 -2.24 10.01
C SER A 17 -6.93 -1.04 9.71
N GLU A 18 -6.35 0.02 9.15
CA GLU A 18 -7.12 1.15 8.60
C GLU A 18 -8.08 0.71 7.48
N PHE A 19 -7.81 -0.44 6.84
CA PHE A 19 -8.61 -0.97 5.73
C PHE A 19 -9.72 -1.92 6.18
N SER A 20 -9.84 -2.27 7.47
CA SER A 20 -10.84 -3.25 7.91
C SER A 20 -12.28 -2.77 7.71
N GLN A 21 -12.49 -1.46 7.71
CA GLN A 21 -13.80 -0.85 7.47
C GLN A 21 -14.12 -0.66 5.97
N CYS A 22 -13.16 -0.91 5.09
CA CYS A 22 -13.34 -0.72 3.66
C CYS A 22 -14.21 -1.84 3.07
N ASN A 23 -15.15 -1.46 2.20
CA ASN A 23 -15.84 -2.44 1.39
C ASN A 23 -14.93 -2.99 0.29
N ARG A 24 -15.35 -4.08 -0.36
CA ARG A 24 -14.57 -4.74 -1.42
C ARG A 24 -14.12 -3.78 -2.54
N LYS A 25 -14.97 -2.84 -2.97
CA LYS A 25 -14.61 -1.90 -4.04
C LYS A 25 -13.48 -0.97 -3.59
N GLN A 26 -13.57 -0.46 -2.36
CA GLN A 26 -12.51 0.37 -1.77
C GLN A 26 -11.20 -0.43 -1.65
N LEU A 27 -11.24 -1.66 -1.12
CA LEU A 27 -10.06 -2.52 -1.02
C LEU A 27 -9.37 -2.79 -2.36
N VAL A 28 -10.15 -2.97 -3.44
CA VAL A 28 -9.59 -3.16 -4.78
C VAL A 28 -8.92 -1.87 -5.29
N ILE A 29 -9.53 -0.71 -5.06
CA ILE A 29 -8.95 0.59 -5.44
C ILE A 29 -7.64 0.82 -4.68
N GLU A 30 -7.66 0.63 -3.36
CA GLU A 30 -6.50 0.74 -2.48
C GLU A 30 -5.34 -0.17 -2.93
N ALA A 31 -5.65 -1.43 -3.24
CA ALA A 31 -4.66 -2.38 -3.71
C ALA A 31 -4.01 -1.95 -5.04
N ASP A 32 -4.79 -1.39 -5.96
CA ASP A 32 -4.29 -0.93 -7.27
C ASP A 32 -3.41 0.32 -7.13
N TYR A 33 -3.83 1.29 -6.31
CA TYR A 33 -3.02 2.48 -5.99
C TYR A 33 -1.70 2.11 -5.30
N MET A 34 -1.72 1.20 -4.31
CA MET A 34 -0.51 0.72 -3.66
C MET A 34 0.43 0.01 -4.65
N HIS A 35 -0.11 -0.83 -5.52
CA HIS A 35 0.66 -1.52 -6.55
C HIS A 35 1.34 -0.54 -7.53
N ASP A 36 0.62 0.47 -7.97
CA ASP A 36 1.15 1.50 -8.85
C ASP A 36 2.21 2.38 -8.17
N ALA A 37 2.02 2.75 -6.90
CA ALA A 37 3.03 3.48 -6.13
C ALA A 37 4.32 2.67 -5.99
N LEU A 38 4.22 1.37 -5.68
CA LEU A 38 5.38 0.48 -5.61
C LEU A 38 6.11 0.37 -6.96
N LYS A 39 5.38 0.26 -8.07
CA LYS A 39 5.98 0.25 -9.42
C LYS A 39 6.74 1.55 -9.71
N LYS A 40 6.17 2.71 -9.36
CA LYS A 40 6.85 4.01 -9.55
C LYS A 40 8.14 4.08 -8.75
N ILE A 41 8.14 3.59 -7.51
CA ILE A 41 9.33 3.54 -6.66
C ILE A 41 10.39 2.63 -7.30
N LEU A 42 10.01 1.42 -7.74
CA LEU A 42 10.94 0.51 -8.39
C LEU A 42 11.55 1.15 -9.65
N SER A 43 10.74 1.76 -10.52
CA SER A 43 11.25 2.46 -11.70
C SER A 43 12.21 3.59 -11.34
N TYR A 44 11.91 4.38 -10.30
CA TYR A 44 12.80 5.45 -9.84
C TYR A 44 14.14 4.89 -9.35
N LEU A 45 14.13 3.79 -8.59
CA LEU A 45 15.34 3.12 -8.13
C LEU A 45 16.15 2.53 -9.29
N ASP A 46 15.48 1.93 -10.29
CA ASP A 46 16.12 1.39 -11.49
C ASP A 46 16.77 2.48 -12.36
N GLU A 47 16.29 3.73 -12.27
CA GLU A 47 16.85 4.92 -12.92
C GLU A 47 17.91 5.64 -12.06
N ASP A 48 18.61 4.90 -11.18
CA ASP A 48 19.63 5.40 -10.22
C ASP A 48 19.10 6.44 -9.21
N GLY A 49 17.78 6.55 -9.06
CA GLY A 49 17.14 7.38 -8.06
C GLY A 49 17.41 6.89 -6.64
N SER A 50 17.77 7.79 -5.73
CA SER A 50 18.10 7.42 -4.34
C SER A 50 17.59 8.41 -3.29
N ASP A 51 16.86 9.46 -3.68
CA ASP A 51 16.36 10.44 -2.74
C ASP A 51 15.16 9.88 -1.96
N LEU A 52 15.34 9.68 -0.66
CA LEU A 52 14.30 9.20 0.24
C LEU A 52 13.09 10.14 0.31
N ASN A 53 13.25 11.44 0.06
CA ASN A 53 12.12 12.37 0.05
C ASN A 53 11.23 12.14 -1.17
N VAL A 54 11.81 11.81 -2.32
CA VAL A 54 11.07 11.45 -3.53
C VAL A 54 10.29 10.16 -3.31
N ILE A 55 10.95 9.14 -2.74
CA ILE A 55 10.32 7.85 -2.40
C ILE A 55 9.16 8.06 -1.41
N ARG A 56 9.37 8.86 -0.35
CA ARG A 56 8.31 9.19 0.62
C ARG A 56 7.13 9.90 -0.03
N SER A 57 7.38 10.83 -0.96
CA SER A 57 6.30 11.50 -1.71
C SER A 57 5.47 10.48 -2.47
N MET A 58 6.10 9.54 -3.20
CA MET A 58 5.39 8.52 -3.98
C MET A 58 4.55 7.59 -3.10
N VAL A 59 5.06 7.19 -1.93
CA VAL A 59 4.31 6.39 -0.95
C VAL A 59 3.11 7.18 -0.42
N MET A 60 3.32 8.44 -0.03
CA MET A 60 2.25 9.25 0.55
C MET A 60 1.18 9.62 -0.47
N ASP A 61 1.55 9.89 -1.72
CA ASP A 61 0.58 10.12 -2.80
C ASP A 61 -0.26 8.86 -3.04
N GLY A 62 0.36 7.68 -3.03
CA GLY A 62 -0.36 6.40 -3.13
C GLY A 62 -1.34 6.15 -1.98
N LEU A 63 -1.04 6.63 -0.77
CA LEU A 63 -1.89 6.50 0.41
C LEU A 63 -2.94 7.61 0.54
N TYR A 64 -2.72 8.79 -0.05
CA TYR A 64 -3.65 9.92 0.06
C TYR A 64 -4.70 9.91 -1.05
N GLU A 65 -4.29 9.57 -2.28
CA GLU A 65 -5.20 9.42 -3.43
C GLU A 65 -6.13 8.21 -3.27
N SER A 66 -5.74 7.22 -2.47
CA SER A 66 -6.57 6.05 -2.21
C SER A 66 -7.70 6.32 -1.20
N ARG A 67 -7.53 7.36 -0.36
CA ARG A 67 -8.49 7.80 0.66
C ARG A 67 -9.57 8.78 0.15
N ILE A 68 -9.57 9.15 -1.13
CA ILE A 68 -10.54 10.06 -1.79
C ILE A 68 -11.56 9.25 -2.60
#